data_AF-A0A5J5BYU0-F1
#
_entry.id   AF-A0A5J5BYU0-F1
#
_cell.length_a   1.000
_cell.length_b   1.000
_cell.length_c   1.000
_cell.angle_alpha   90.00
_cell.angle_beta   90.00
_cell.angle_gamma   90.00
#
_symmetry.space_group_name_H-M   'P 1'
#
loop_
_entity.id
_entity.type
_entity.pdbx_description
1 polymer ?
#
loop_
_entity_poly.entity_id
_entity_poly.type
_entity_poly.pdbx_seq_one_letter_code
_entity_poly.pdbx_strand_id
1 'polypeptide(L)'
;MLCAARGLMFPYSLFNALCSLAQTVQFIVAHKKASLTRLKSVTERVSVSIDIYNQGSATAYDVSLTDDSWSKDTFDIVSGNTSMSWERLDAGAFLSHSFELESKVQTQFYGAPAVIKFRIPTKAALQEAYSTPILPLDILADRPPEKKFEWVKVVGKVRGLDFCDLHCGFVCVLGCNPIKI
;
A
#
# COMPACT_ATOMS: atom_id res chain seq x y z
N MET A 1 -82.55 -26.44 -15.51
CA MET A 1 -81.61 -25.88 -16.52
C MET A 1 -80.40 -25.36 -15.79
N LEU A 2 -79.27 -26.07 -15.90
CA LEU A 2 -77.95 -25.59 -15.47
C LEU A 2 -77.54 -24.43 -16.39
N CYS A 3 -77.13 -23.29 -15.82
CA CYS A 3 -76.38 -22.28 -16.57
C CYS A 3 -74.97 -22.19 -15.98
N ALA A 4 -74.01 -22.58 -16.80
CA ALA A 4 -72.61 -22.75 -16.47
C ALA A 4 -71.88 -21.42 -16.27
N ALA A 5 -71.12 -21.31 -15.19
CA ALA A 5 -70.13 -20.27 -14.99
C ALA A 5 -68.95 -20.51 -15.96
N ARG A 6 -68.77 -19.62 -16.94
CA ARG A 6 -67.60 -19.61 -17.84
C ARG A 6 -66.52 -18.72 -17.24
N GLY A 7 -65.32 -19.29 -17.17
CA GLY A 7 -64.17 -18.81 -16.42
C GLY A 7 -63.70 -17.39 -16.75
N LEU A 8 -63.41 -16.65 -15.69
CA LEU A 8 -62.48 -15.54 -15.69
C LEU A 8 -61.06 -16.12 -15.63
N MET A 9 -60.26 -15.92 -16.67
CA MET A 9 -58.80 -16.00 -16.58
C MET A 9 -58.21 -14.77 -17.27
N PHE A 10 -58.07 -13.68 -16.52
CA PHE A 10 -57.09 -12.65 -16.83
C PHE A 10 -55.77 -13.09 -16.20
N PRO A 11 -54.70 -13.35 -16.98
CA PRO A 11 -53.39 -13.56 -16.39
C PRO A 11 -52.91 -12.22 -15.82
N TYR A 12 -53.01 -12.09 -14.50
CA TYR A 12 -52.37 -11.03 -13.74
C TYR A 12 -50.85 -11.16 -13.93
N SER A 13 -50.31 -10.49 -14.93
CA SER A 13 -48.87 -10.30 -15.07
C SER A 13 -48.42 -9.34 -13.96
N LEU A 14 -48.08 -9.90 -12.80
CA LEU A 14 -47.38 -9.21 -11.74
C LEU A 14 -45.95 -8.94 -12.22
N PHE A 15 -45.74 -7.77 -12.83
CA PHE A 15 -44.41 -7.25 -13.11
C PHE A 15 -43.77 -6.89 -11.76
N ASN A 16 -42.94 -7.77 -11.22
CA ASN A 16 -42.14 -7.49 -10.04
C ASN A 16 -41.10 -6.41 -10.39
N ALA A 17 -41.44 -5.14 -10.16
CA ALA A 17 -40.47 -4.07 -10.15
C ALA A 17 -39.62 -4.20 -8.87
N LEU A 18 -38.50 -4.94 -8.96
CA LEU A 18 -37.43 -4.80 -7.98
C LEU A 18 -36.82 -3.41 -8.14
N CYS A 19 -37.33 -2.45 -7.38
CA CYS A 19 -36.61 -1.21 -7.14
C CYS A 19 -35.38 -1.58 -6.28
N SER A 20 -34.22 -1.78 -6.91
CA SER A 20 -32.97 -1.75 -6.16
C SER A 20 -32.84 -0.33 -5.62
N LEU A 21 -32.97 -0.17 -4.31
CA LEU A 21 -32.48 1.04 -3.67
C LEU A 21 -30.98 1.08 -3.99
N ALA A 22 -30.59 1.94 -4.94
CA ALA A 22 -29.20 2.25 -5.21
C ALA A 22 -28.63 2.93 -3.97
N GLN A 23 -28.33 2.13 -2.95
CA GLN A 23 -27.62 2.60 -1.78
C GLN A 23 -26.23 2.99 -2.27
N THR A 24 -25.96 4.29 -2.30
CA THR A 24 -24.62 4.80 -2.55
C THR A 24 -23.73 4.32 -1.42
N VAL A 25 -22.95 3.26 -1.67
CA VAL A 25 -21.98 2.75 -0.70
C VAL A 25 -20.84 3.73 -0.65
N GLN A 26 -20.47 4.15 0.55
CA GLN A 26 -19.44 5.15 0.79
C GLN A 26 -18.32 4.45 1.53
N PHE A 27 -17.15 4.39 0.91
CA PHE A 27 -16.02 3.67 1.48
C PHE A 27 -14.71 4.31 1.00
N ILE A 28 -14.07 5.07 1.89
CA ILE A 28 -12.73 5.60 1.67
C ILE A 28 -11.75 4.71 2.41
N VAL A 29 -10.72 4.27 1.71
CA VAL A 29 -9.60 3.51 2.27
C VAL A 29 -8.36 4.36 2.14
N ALA A 30 -7.61 4.51 3.23
CA ALA A 30 -6.34 5.22 3.19
C ALA A 30 -5.20 4.34 3.69
N HIS A 31 -4.07 4.42 3.01
CA HIS A 31 -2.89 3.64 3.33
C HIS A 31 -1.68 4.56 3.49
N LYS A 32 -1.11 4.57 4.70
CA LYS A 32 0.06 5.36 5.03
C LYS A 32 1.30 4.48 4.99
N LYS A 33 2.33 4.95 4.30
CA LYS A 33 3.65 4.35 4.19
C LYS A 33 4.68 5.34 4.71
N ALA A 34 5.69 4.83 5.38
CA ALA A 34 6.86 5.61 5.75
C ALA A 34 8.11 4.75 5.54
N SER A 35 9.15 5.33 4.96
CA SER A 35 10.44 4.67 4.75
C SER A 35 11.58 5.54 5.24
N LEU A 36 12.63 4.88 5.76
CA LEU A 36 13.84 5.54 6.23
C LEU A 36 14.93 5.44 5.17
N THR A 37 15.52 6.58 4.85
CA THR A 37 16.70 6.69 3.98
C THR A 37 17.83 7.36 4.74
N ARG A 38 18.93 6.65 4.93
CA ARG A 38 20.11 7.19 5.62
C ARG A 38 20.91 8.07 4.65
N LEU A 39 20.95 9.38 4.92
CA LEU A 39 21.69 10.34 4.10
C LEU A 39 23.14 10.51 4.59
N LYS A 40 23.32 10.66 5.91
CA LYS A 40 24.62 10.81 6.58
C LYS A 40 24.59 10.09 7.94
N SER A 41 25.74 9.80 8.55
CA SER A 41 25.81 9.01 9.80
C SER A 41 24.96 9.58 10.96
N VAL A 42 24.68 10.89 10.92
CA VAL A 42 24.00 11.65 11.98
C VAL A 42 22.53 11.98 11.65
N THR A 43 22.08 11.72 10.42
CA THR A 43 20.78 12.24 9.95
C THR A 43 20.08 11.26 9.02
N GLU A 44 18.81 11.00 9.30
CA GLU A 44 17.93 10.14 8.52
C GLU A 44 16.78 10.92 7.91
N ARG A 45 16.50 10.63 6.64
CA ARG A 45 15.33 11.14 5.93
C ARG A 45 14.19 10.15 6.07
N VAL A 46 13.03 10.63 6.49
CA VAL A 46 11.78 9.86 6.45
C VAL A 46 10.97 10.33 5.25
N SER A 47 10.66 9.42 4.34
CA SER A 47 9.75 9.68 3.23
C SER A 47 8.39 9.09 3.59
N VAL A 48 7.37 9.95 3.65
CA VAL A 48 6.01 9.56 4.01
C VAL A 48 5.13 9.70 2.79
N SER A 49 4.31 8.69 2.52
CA SER A 49 3.29 8.74 1.47
C SER A 49 1.95 8.23 2.00
N ILE A 50 0.88 8.93 1.65
CA ILE A 50 -0.49 8.57 2.03
C ILE A 50 -1.31 8.46 0.75
N ASP A 51 -1.76 7.25 0.48
CA ASP A 51 -2.61 6.93 -0.67
C ASP A 51 -4.06 6.85 -0.18
N ILE A 52 -4.97 7.58 -0.83
CA ILE A 52 -6.39 7.66 -0.49
C ILE A 52 -7.19 7.11 -1.67
N TYR A 53 -7.98 6.08 -1.43
CA TYR A 53 -8.77 5.39 -2.44
C TYR A 53 -10.26 5.57 -2.17
N ASN A 54 -11.01 6.02 -3.18
CA ASN A 54 -12.46 6.01 -3.10
C ASN A 54 -12.99 4.69 -3.67
N GLN A 55 -13.29 3.76 -2.77
CA GLN A 55 -13.88 2.47 -3.06
C GLN A 55 -15.41 2.50 -2.98
N GLY A 56 -16.00 3.69 -2.76
CA GLY A 56 -17.44 3.90 -2.82
C GLY A 56 -17.96 4.09 -4.24
N SER A 57 -19.29 4.16 -4.37
CA SER A 57 -19.98 4.37 -5.65
C SER A 57 -20.32 5.84 -5.95
N ALA A 58 -19.90 6.77 -5.10
CA ALA A 58 -20.16 8.21 -5.24
C ALA A 58 -18.89 9.06 -5.10
N THR A 59 -18.86 10.23 -5.74
CA THR A 59 -17.77 11.21 -5.60
C THR A 59 -17.76 11.81 -4.20
N ALA A 60 -16.59 11.83 -3.58
CA ALA A 60 -16.32 12.57 -2.34
C ALA A 60 -15.87 13.99 -2.68
N TYR A 61 -16.37 14.98 -1.94
CA TYR A 61 -16.04 16.39 -2.12
C TYR A 61 -15.29 16.92 -0.92
N ASP A 62 -14.52 17.99 -1.13
CA ASP A 62 -13.78 18.70 -0.09
C ASP A 62 -12.95 17.75 0.77
N VAL A 63 -12.20 16.88 0.09
CA VAL A 63 -11.37 15.87 0.72
C VAL A 63 -10.18 16.57 1.34
N SER A 64 -10.01 16.44 2.66
CA SER A 64 -8.85 16.98 3.37
C SER A 64 -8.13 15.87 4.13
N LEU A 65 -6.82 15.85 4.01
CA LEU A 65 -5.89 14.99 4.73
C LEU A 65 -5.15 15.80 5.78
N THR A 66 -5.01 15.25 6.98
CA THR A 66 -4.19 15.83 8.04
C THR A 66 -3.45 14.72 8.79
N ASP A 67 -2.13 14.86 8.90
CA ASP A 67 -1.26 13.93 9.63
C ASP A 67 -0.47 14.64 10.72
N ASP A 68 -1.07 14.72 11.91
CA ASP A 68 -0.48 15.41 13.07
C ASP A 68 0.43 14.49 13.91
N SER A 69 0.77 13.30 13.40
CA SER A 69 1.59 12.33 14.14
C SER A 69 3.07 12.70 14.25
N TRP A 70 3.53 13.68 13.46
CA TRP A 70 4.95 14.03 13.33
C TRP A 70 5.32 15.21 14.24
N SER A 71 5.95 14.92 15.39
CA SER A 71 6.37 15.93 16.37
C SER A 71 7.56 16.76 15.87
N LYS A 72 7.48 18.07 16.03
CA LYS A 72 8.56 19.02 15.67
C LYS A 72 9.81 18.87 16.53
N ASP A 73 9.70 18.25 17.70
CA ASP A 73 10.84 17.97 18.58
C ASP A 73 11.73 16.83 18.04
N THR A 74 11.16 15.95 17.21
CA THR A 74 11.85 14.78 16.65
C THR A 74 12.14 14.96 15.16
N PHE A 75 11.22 15.59 14.43
CA PHE A 75 11.25 15.68 12.98
C PHE A 75 11.17 17.13 12.50
N ASP A 76 12.07 17.47 11.57
CA ASP A 76 11.99 18.68 10.79
C ASP A 76 11.34 18.38 9.43
N ILE A 77 10.36 19.18 9.02
CA ILE A 77 9.76 19.06 7.69
C ILE A 77 10.76 19.63 6.67
N VAL A 78 11.18 18.80 5.73
CA VAL A 78 12.12 19.20 4.66
C VAL A 78 11.39 19.61 3.40
N SER A 79 10.33 18.89 3.06
CA SER A 79 9.58 19.12 1.83
C SER A 79 8.12 18.71 1.99
N GLY A 80 7.23 19.50 1.40
CA GLY A 80 5.79 19.29 1.47
C GLY A 80 5.18 19.71 2.81
N ASN A 81 3.89 19.39 2.96
CA ASN A 81 3.11 19.70 4.16
C ASN A 81 2.52 18.40 4.72
N THR A 82 2.27 18.33 6.03
CA THR A 82 1.57 17.19 6.65
C THR A 82 0.05 17.20 6.41
N SER A 83 -0.46 18.31 5.85
CA SER A 83 -1.87 18.50 5.48
C SER A 83 -2.02 18.84 4.01
N MET A 84 -3.07 18.32 3.38
CA MET A 84 -3.39 18.58 1.97
C MET A 84 -4.92 18.54 1.76
N SER A 85 -5.42 19.29 0.78
CA SER A 85 -6.84 19.31 0.45
C SER A 85 -7.07 19.22 -1.06
N TRP A 86 -8.14 18.53 -1.44
CA TRP A 86 -8.58 18.36 -2.82
C TRP A 86 -10.07 18.66 -2.92
N GLU A 87 -10.47 19.27 -4.04
CA GLU A 87 -11.87 19.64 -4.29
C GLU A 87 -12.77 18.39 -4.38
N ARG A 88 -12.28 17.33 -5.03
CA ARG A 88 -13.06 16.11 -5.25
C ARG A 88 -12.20 14.87 -5.41
N LEU A 89 -12.81 13.73 -5.15
CA LEU A 89 -12.29 12.40 -5.43
C LEU A 89 -13.40 11.51 -5.99
N ASP A 90 -13.32 11.22 -7.28
CA ASP A 90 -14.34 10.43 -7.99
C ASP A 90 -14.36 8.97 -7.53
N ALA A 91 -15.49 8.29 -7.77
CA ALA A 91 -15.65 6.88 -7.46
C ALA A 91 -14.62 6.03 -8.22
N GLY A 92 -13.92 5.13 -7.53
CA GLY A 92 -12.86 4.30 -8.08
C GLY A 92 -11.53 5.01 -8.31
N ALA A 93 -11.44 6.34 -8.12
CA ALA A 93 -10.20 7.08 -8.25
C ALA A 93 -9.38 7.07 -6.94
N PHE A 94 -8.13 7.54 -7.04
CA PHE A 94 -7.24 7.67 -5.89
C PHE A 94 -6.46 8.98 -5.92
N LEU A 95 -6.06 9.42 -4.73
CA LEU A 95 -5.15 10.55 -4.50
C LEU A 95 -3.91 10.02 -3.78
N SER A 96 -2.78 10.67 -4.00
CA SER A 96 -1.56 10.40 -3.26
C SER A 96 -0.94 11.71 -2.82
N HIS A 97 -0.49 11.75 -1.58
CA HIS A 97 0.23 12.88 -1.00
C HIS A 97 1.50 12.39 -0.35
N SER A 98 2.60 13.11 -0.56
CA SER A 98 3.90 12.76 -0.02
C SER A 98 4.62 13.96 0.55
N PHE A 99 5.34 13.75 1.65
CA PHE A 99 6.19 14.75 2.27
C PHE A 99 7.44 14.08 2.85
N GLU A 100 8.48 14.89 3.02
CA GLU A 100 9.77 14.46 3.53
C GLU A 100 10.07 15.11 4.87
N LEU A 101 10.54 14.29 5.80
CA LEU A 101 10.98 14.71 7.11
C LEU A 101 12.45 14.35 7.30
N GLU A 102 13.10 15.06 8.20
CA GLU A 102 14.45 14.76 8.66
C GLU A 102 14.42 14.53 10.17
N SER A 103 14.98 13.41 10.62
CA SER A 103 15.17 13.15 12.04
C SER A 103 16.63 13.33 12.44
N LYS A 104 16.80 13.93 13.61
CA LYS A 104 18.09 14.13 14.29
C LYS A 104 18.20 13.34 15.58
N VAL A 105 17.10 12.71 16.02
CA VAL A 105 17.01 12.01 17.30
C VAL A 105 16.91 10.51 17.06
N GLN A 106 17.79 9.76 17.71
CA GLN A 106 17.72 8.30 17.73
C GLN A 106 16.55 7.88 18.61
N THR A 107 15.52 7.30 17.99
CA THR A 107 14.32 6.86 18.70
C THR A 107 13.54 5.85 17.88
N GLN A 108 12.75 5.03 18.57
CA GLN A 108 11.74 4.20 17.94
C GLN A 108 10.45 5.01 17.80
N PHE A 109 10.00 5.23 16.57
CA PHE A 109 8.83 6.04 16.30
C PHE A 109 7.63 5.19 15.89
N TYR A 110 6.48 5.45 16.51
CA TYR A 110 5.19 4.87 16.18
C TYR A 110 4.31 5.95 15.56
N GLY A 111 4.00 5.86 14.27
CA GLY A 111 3.17 6.85 13.62
C GLY A 111 1.69 6.50 13.68
N ALA A 112 0.90 7.41 14.23
CA ALA A 112 -0.55 7.30 14.25
C ALA A 112 -1.16 7.37 12.83
N PRO A 113 -2.38 6.85 12.66
CA PRO A 113 -3.18 7.08 11.45
C PRO A 113 -3.32 8.56 11.11
N ALA A 114 -3.22 8.89 9.83
CA ALA A 114 -3.65 10.18 9.33
C ALA A 114 -5.17 10.24 9.23
N VAL A 115 -5.73 11.43 9.34
CA VAL A 115 -7.18 11.68 9.33
C VAL A 115 -7.58 12.26 7.97
N ILE A 116 -8.60 11.66 7.36
CA ILE A 116 -9.18 12.09 6.09
C ILE A 116 -10.61 12.52 6.36
N LYS A 117 -10.95 13.77 6.05
CA LYS A 117 -12.32 14.30 6.15
C LYS A 117 -12.85 14.61 4.78
N PHE A 118 -14.14 14.36 4.56
CA PHE A 118 -14.76 14.53 3.25
C PHE A 118 -16.27 14.72 3.36
N ARG A 119 -16.85 15.37 2.35
CA ARG A 119 -18.28 15.56 2.19
C ARG A 119 -18.85 14.64 1.14
N ILE A 120 -20.13 14.31 1.30
CA ILE A 120 -20.86 13.45 0.37
C ILE A 120 -22.21 14.10 0.11
N PRO A 121 -22.64 14.28 -1.15
CA PRO A 121 -23.84 15.07 -1.45
C PRO A 121 -25.11 14.56 -0.77
N THR A 122 -25.20 13.25 -0.52
CA THR A 122 -26.36 12.62 0.12
C THR A 122 -26.34 12.67 1.66
N LYS A 123 -25.27 13.20 2.27
CA LYS A 123 -25.12 13.31 3.73
C LYS A 123 -24.73 14.73 4.14
N ALA A 124 -25.51 15.31 5.05
CA ALA A 124 -25.22 16.64 5.59
C ALA A 124 -24.00 16.67 6.52
N ALA A 125 -23.69 15.56 7.21
CA ALA A 125 -22.57 15.47 8.14
C ALA A 125 -21.25 15.20 7.41
N LEU A 126 -20.18 15.88 7.84
CA LEU A 126 -18.81 15.58 7.41
C LEU A 126 -18.45 14.15 7.80
N GLN A 127 -17.89 13.39 6.86
CA GLN A 127 -17.43 12.03 7.10
C GLN A 127 -15.93 12.03 7.39
N GLU A 128 -15.49 11.03 8.14
CA GLU A 128 -14.10 10.85 8.55
C GLU A 128 -13.64 9.43 8.27
N ALA A 129 -12.41 9.29 7.79
CA ALA A 129 -11.72 8.03 7.56
C ALA A 129 -10.29 8.13 8.09
N TYR A 130 -9.70 6.98 8.41
CA TYR A 130 -8.36 6.89 8.98
C TYR A 130 -7.47 6.07 8.07
N SER A 131 -6.20 6.45 7.97
CA SER A 131 -5.20 5.62 7.31
C SER A 131 -4.83 4.41 8.15
N THR A 132 -4.12 3.46 7.54
CA THR A 132 -3.36 2.49 8.33
C THR A 132 -2.33 3.20 9.23
N PRO A 133 -2.06 2.70 10.45
CA PRO A 133 -0.90 3.12 11.21
C PRO A 133 0.38 2.60 10.54
N ILE A 134 1.51 3.26 10.78
CA ILE A 134 2.80 2.77 10.29
C ILE A 134 3.41 1.79 11.28
N LEU A 135 4.18 0.84 10.75
CA LEU A 135 5.04 0.00 11.57
C LEU A 135 6.09 0.84 12.28
N PRO A 136 6.61 0.37 13.43
CA PRO A 136 7.63 1.10 14.18
C PRO A 136 8.85 1.38 13.29
N LEU A 137 9.30 2.63 13.29
CA LEU A 137 10.50 3.05 12.60
C LEU A 137 11.63 3.18 13.61
N ASP A 138 12.68 2.38 13.44
CA ASP A 138 13.89 2.47 14.27
C ASP A 138 14.84 3.52 13.66
N ILE A 139 14.67 4.76 14.10
CA ILE A 139 15.37 5.92 13.54
C ILE A 139 16.78 6.01 14.09
N LEU A 140 17.75 6.18 13.20
CA LEU A 140 19.18 6.23 13.49
C LEU A 140 19.70 4.99 14.25
N ALA A 141 18.98 3.88 14.19
CA ALA A 141 19.44 2.62 14.76
C ALA A 141 20.64 2.07 13.98
N ASP A 142 21.54 1.38 14.67
CA ASP A 142 22.72 0.78 14.04
C ASP A 142 22.30 -0.43 13.20
N ARG A 143 21.99 -0.17 11.92
CA ARG A 143 21.63 -1.23 10.96
C ARG A 143 22.91 -1.79 10.34
N PRO A 144 23.14 -3.13 10.38
CA PRO A 144 24.19 -3.76 9.60
C PRO A 144 24.03 -3.40 8.12
N PRO A 145 25.12 -3.15 7.37
CA PRO A 145 25.02 -2.80 5.96
C PRO A 145 24.26 -3.90 5.21
N GLU A 146 23.19 -3.53 4.51
CA GLU A 146 22.44 -4.45 3.66
C GLU A 146 23.38 -4.95 2.55
N LYS A 147 23.90 -6.17 2.70
CA LYS A 147 24.66 -6.85 1.66
C LYS A 147 23.70 -7.08 0.49
N LYS A 148 23.79 -6.22 -0.53
CA LYS A 148 23.17 -6.48 -1.83
C LYS A 148 23.84 -7.74 -2.39
N PHE A 149 23.12 -8.85 -2.40
CA PHE A 149 23.59 -10.08 -3.03
C PHE A 149 23.74 -9.83 -4.52
N GLU A 150 24.98 -9.61 -4.96
CA GLU A 150 25.33 -9.58 -6.37
C GLU A 150 25.26 -11.03 -6.87
N TRP A 151 24.26 -11.33 -7.69
CA TRP A 151 24.16 -12.61 -8.37
C TRP A 151 25.30 -12.70 -9.39
N VAL A 152 26.45 -13.22 -8.97
CA VAL A 152 27.53 -13.58 -9.89
C VAL A 152 27.01 -14.71 -10.77
N LYS A 153 26.55 -14.37 -11.97
CA LYS A 153 26.28 -15.34 -13.03
C LYS A 153 27.61 -15.98 -13.42
N VAL A 154 27.94 -17.11 -12.81
CA VAL A 154 29.02 -17.97 -13.28
C VAL A 154 28.55 -18.56 -14.62
N VAL A 155 28.89 -17.90 -15.73
CA VAL A 155 28.81 -18.49 -17.06
C VAL A 155 29.95 -19.49 -17.15
N GLY A 156 29.69 -20.72 -16.70
CA GLY A 156 30.56 -21.85 -16.92
C GLY A 156 30.65 -22.11 -18.42
N LYS A 157 31.80 -21.82 -19.03
CA LYS A 157 32.10 -22.26 -20.39
C LYS A 157 32.39 -23.76 -20.34
N VAL A 158 31.36 -24.57 -20.60
CA VAL A 158 31.52 -26.00 -20.83
C VAL A 158 32.30 -26.14 -22.14
N ARG A 159 33.60 -26.46 -22.05
CA ARG A 159 34.35 -26.99 -23.19
C ARG A 159 34.14 -28.50 -23.19
N GLY A 160 33.71 -29.01 -24.34
CA GLY A 160 33.43 -30.42 -24.55
C GLY A 160 34.62 -31.28 -24.12
N LEU A 161 34.31 -32.33 -23.36
CA LEU A 161 35.24 -33.39 -23.02
C LEU A 161 35.44 -34.24 -24.26
N ASP A 162 36.66 -34.26 -24.80
CA ASP A 162 37.09 -35.38 -25.63
C ASP A 162 37.12 -36.63 -24.73
N PHE A 163 36.42 -37.65 -25.24
CA PHE A 163 36.25 -38.95 -24.66
C PHE A 163 37.59 -39.69 -24.72
N CYS A 164 38.20 -40.00 -23.58
CA CYS A 164 39.22 -41.03 -23.49
C CYS A 164 38.83 -42.01 -22.39
N ASP A 165 38.56 -43.21 -22.85
CA ASP A 165 38.11 -44.38 -22.12
C ASP A 165 39.08 -44.84 -21.03
N LEU A 166 38.44 -45.39 -20.00
CA LEU A 166 38.90 -46.44 -19.08
C LEU A 166 40.03 -46.13 -18.07
N HIS A 167 39.61 -46.24 -16.81
CA HIS A 167 40.34 -46.52 -15.56
C HIS A 167 40.82 -45.33 -14.72
N CYS A 168 40.36 -45.36 -13.45
CA CYS A 168 40.65 -44.48 -12.31
C CYS A 168 40.07 -43.06 -12.36
N GLY A 169 38.87 -42.92 -11.80
CA GLY A 169 38.28 -41.62 -11.45
C GLY A 169 39.07 -40.93 -10.35
N PHE A 170 39.96 -40.01 -10.75
CA PHE A 170 40.55 -39.01 -9.89
C PHE A 170 40.50 -37.66 -10.64
N VAL A 171 39.46 -36.87 -10.37
CA VAL A 171 39.43 -35.47 -10.81
C VAL A 171 40.04 -34.65 -9.69
N CYS A 172 41.35 -34.39 -9.79
CA CYS A 172 42.00 -33.35 -9.02
C CYS A 172 41.51 -31.99 -9.52
N VAL A 173 40.59 -31.37 -8.80
CA VAL A 173 40.38 -29.92 -8.90
C VAL A 173 41.56 -29.27 -8.20
N LEU A 174 42.58 -28.91 -8.98
CA LEU A 174 43.68 -28.06 -8.53
C LEU A 174 43.10 -26.71 -8.07
N GLY A 175 43.03 -26.51 -6.75
CA GLY A 175 42.81 -25.18 -6.17
C GLY A 175 41.85 -25.07 -4.97
N CYS A 176 41.24 -26.14 -4.46
CA CYS A 176 40.37 -26.05 -3.29
C CYS A 176 41.07 -26.56 -2.03
N ASN A 177 41.43 -25.66 -1.11
CA ASN A 177 41.72 -26.03 0.27
C ASN A 177 40.44 -26.63 0.90
N PRO A 178 40.51 -27.78 1.60
CA PRO A 178 39.35 -28.38 2.23
C PRO A 178 38.91 -27.55 3.45
N ILE A 179 37.65 -27.12 3.44
CA ILE A 179 36.96 -26.63 4.63
C ILE A 179 36.49 -27.86 5.41
N LYS A 180 36.96 -28.01 6.65
CA LYS A 180 36.47 -29.03 7.60
C LYS A 180 35.02 -28.71 7.98
N ILE A 181 34.16 -29.72 7.87
CA ILE A 181 32.90 -29.81 8.62
C ILE A 181 33.23 -30.42 9.97
#